data_AF-A0A650LTN8-F1
#
_entry.id   AF-A0A650LTN8-F1
#
_cell.length_a   1.000
_cell.length_b   1.000
_cell.length_c   1.000
_cell.angle_alpha   90.00
_cell.angle_beta   90.00
_cell.angle_gamma   90.00
#
_symmetry.space_group_name_H-M   'P 1'
#
loop_
_entity.id
_entity.type
_entity.pdbx_description
1 polymer ?
#
loop_
_entity_poly.entity_id
_entity_poly.type
_entity_poly.pdbx_seq_one_letter_code
_entity_poly.pdbx_strand_id
1 'polypeptide(L)'
;MTKNHVELLDSSSKKMREYNDNANYTLNELSEISNKTKESVGIVKSQTDLTNSSALEIRTATELIADIADQTNLLSLNASIEAARAGEAGKGFAVVAEEIRKLADQSQNSAKVIADIVEKLIKNSNTSVSTMNDVETIINEQNNKLDSTKKIFKFVNDEIIGVRNVTVKISEEIANLNNLKNSLLNSIESLAAIAEENAASTEETSASMTELSQAIDKTSGEAEQFVLLSEELVKSISKFKL
;
A
#
# COMPACT_ATOMS: atom_id res chain seq x y z
N MET A 1 -22.68 -12.06 19.31
CA MET A 1 -22.41 -11.02 18.28
C MET A 1 -21.00 -10.45 18.41
N THR A 2 -20.55 -10.03 19.60
CA THR A 2 -19.23 -9.39 19.81
C THR A 2 -18.04 -10.29 19.45
N LYS A 3 -18.10 -11.59 19.76
CA LYS A 3 -17.08 -12.58 19.35
C LYS A 3 -16.88 -12.63 17.83
N ASN A 4 -17.97 -12.65 17.06
CA ASN A 4 -17.91 -12.64 15.60
C ASN A 4 -17.27 -11.36 15.05
N HIS A 5 -17.41 -10.22 15.73
CA HIS A 5 -16.79 -8.96 15.29
C HIS A 5 -15.27 -8.97 15.51
N VAL A 6 -14.80 -9.56 16.61
CA VAL A 6 -13.37 -9.75 16.90
C VAL A 6 -12.72 -10.71 15.90
N GLU A 7 -13.39 -11.82 15.60
CA GLU A 7 -12.93 -12.77 14.57
C GLU A 7 -12.87 -12.13 13.18
N LEU A 8 -13.85 -11.28 12.84
CA LEU A 8 -13.85 -10.52 11.60
C LEU A 8 -12.71 -9.49 11.54
N LEU A 9 -12.42 -8.80 12.65
CA LEU A 9 -11.29 -7.87 12.76
C LEU A 9 -9.95 -8.59 12.62
N ASP A 10 -9.74 -9.74 13.27
CA ASP A 10 -8.50 -10.52 13.11
C ASP A 10 -8.32 -11.01 11.67
N SER A 11 -9.40 -11.52 11.05
CA SER A 11 -9.39 -11.92 9.63
C SER A 11 -9.07 -10.73 8.71
N SER A 12 -9.66 -9.57 8.97
CA SER A 12 -9.41 -8.34 8.20
C SER A 12 -7.95 -7.89 8.34
N SER A 13 -7.40 -7.87 9.56
CA SER A 13 -5.99 -7.51 9.80
C SER A 13 -5.03 -8.47 9.09
N LYS A 14 -5.34 -9.78 9.05
CA LYS A 14 -4.56 -10.77 8.28
C LYS A 14 -4.57 -10.45 6.79
N LYS A 15 -5.74 -10.19 6.19
CA LYS A 15 -5.85 -9.80 4.77
C LYS A 15 -5.12 -8.49 4.47
N MET A 16 -5.25 -7.49 5.34
CA MET A 16 -4.53 -6.22 5.19
C MET A 16 -3.02 -6.43 5.18
N ARG A 17 -2.51 -7.31 6.05
CA ARG A 17 -1.09 -7.66 6.07
C ARG A 17 -0.66 -8.36 4.77
N GLU A 18 -1.44 -9.31 4.28
CA GLU A 18 -1.17 -9.99 3.02
C GLU A 18 -1.13 -9.01 1.83
N TYR A 19 -2.08 -8.07 1.76
CA TYR A 19 -2.05 -7.01 0.74
C TYR A 19 -0.83 -6.09 0.87
N ASN A 20 -0.43 -5.78 2.09
CA ASN A 20 0.75 -4.97 2.36
C ASN A 20 2.06 -5.68 1.98
N ASP A 21 2.15 -6.98 2.26
CA ASP A 21 3.31 -7.81 1.87
C ASP A 21 3.41 -7.90 0.33
N ASN A 22 2.29 -8.12 -0.36
CA ASN A 22 2.21 -8.09 -1.82
C ASN A 22 2.60 -6.72 -2.38
N ALA A 23 2.12 -5.62 -1.79
CA ALA A 23 2.49 -4.27 -2.21
C ALA A 23 3.99 -4.02 -2.06
N ASN A 24 4.61 -4.46 -0.96
CA ASN A 24 6.05 -4.38 -0.77
C ASN A 24 6.83 -5.20 -1.80
N TYR A 25 6.35 -6.40 -2.14
CA TYR A 25 6.93 -7.23 -3.20
C TYR A 25 6.92 -6.49 -4.54
N THR A 26 5.75 -5.97 -4.96
CA THR A 26 5.62 -5.20 -6.21
C THR A 26 6.48 -3.94 -6.22
N LEU A 27 6.62 -3.24 -5.08
CA LEU A 27 7.51 -2.07 -4.99
C LEU A 27 8.99 -2.43 -5.15
N ASN A 28 9.41 -3.62 -4.75
CA ASN A 28 10.76 -4.11 -4.99
C ASN A 28 10.98 -4.47 -6.45
N GLU A 29 10.01 -5.14 -7.10
CA GLU A 29 10.06 -5.40 -8.54
C GLU A 29 10.11 -4.10 -9.35
N LEU A 30 9.29 -3.10 -9.02
CA LEU A 30 9.31 -1.79 -9.67
C LEU A 30 10.66 -1.09 -9.49
N SER A 31 11.28 -1.23 -8.33
CA SER A 31 12.63 -0.70 -8.07
C SER A 31 13.69 -1.36 -8.94
N GLU A 32 13.59 -2.68 -9.15
CA GLU A 32 14.50 -3.42 -10.01
C GLU A 32 14.31 -3.03 -11.49
N ILE A 33 13.05 -2.93 -11.94
CA ILE A 33 12.71 -2.48 -13.30
C ILE A 33 13.22 -1.06 -13.54
N SER A 34 13.08 -0.17 -12.57
CA SER A 34 13.59 1.21 -12.64
C SER A 34 15.11 1.23 -12.83
N ASN A 35 15.85 0.40 -12.08
CA ASN A 35 17.31 0.28 -12.23
C ASN A 35 17.71 -0.27 -13.61
N LYS A 36 17.02 -1.31 -14.10
CA LYS A 36 17.24 -1.86 -15.46
C LYS A 36 16.95 -0.83 -16.54
N THR A 37 15.94 0.01 -16.34
CA THR A 37 15.58 1.10 -17.26
C THR A 37 16.70 2.14 -17.28
N LYS A 38 17.24 2.51 -16.12
CA LYS A 38 18.37 3.44 -16.01
C LYS A 38 19.61 2.92 -16.75
N GLU A 39 19.95 1.65 -16.56
CA GLU A 39 21.05 1.00 -17.27
C GLU A 39 20.83 1.01 -18.79
N SER A 40 19.63 0.67 -19.24
CA SER A 40 19.27 0.66 -20.67
C SER A 40 19.39 2.05 -21.30
N VAL A 41 18.94 3.10 -20.60
CA VAL A 41 19.11 4.50 -21.03
C VAL A 41 20.59 4.86 -21.16
N GLY A 42 21.43 4.43 -20.21
CA GLY A 42 22.88 4.62 -20.26
C GLY A 42 23.53 3.96 -21.48
N ILE A 43 23.12 2.72 -21.80
CA ILE A 43 23.59 1.99 -23.00
C ILE A 43 23.19 2.74 -24.28
N VAL A 44 21.92 3.15 -24.40
CA VAL A 44 21.42 3.87 -25.58
C VAL A 44 22.15 5.21 -25.76
N LYS A 45 22.42 5.93 -24.67
CA LYS A 45 23.20 7.17 -24.70
C LYS A 45 24.61 6.94 -25.24
N SER A 46 25.33 5.96 -24.71
CA SER A 46 26.67 5.58 -25.18
C SER A 46 26.68 5.20 -26.67
N GLN A 47 25.71 4.40 -27.11
CA GLN A 47 25.58 4.01 -28.52
C GLN A 47 25.25 5.21 -29.44
N THR A 48 24.49 6.17 -28.93
CA THR A 48 24.15 7.41 -29.65
C THR A 48 25.38 8.31 -29.79
N ASP A 49 26.20 8.41 -28.74
CA ASP A 49 27.47 9.15 -28.76
C ASP A 49 28.46 8.55 -29.78
N LEU A 50 28.58 7.22 -29.82
CA LEU A 50 29.38 6.52 -30.84
C LEU A 50 28.88 6.82 -32.26
N THR A 51 27.56 6.78 -32.46
CA THR A 51 26.93 7.10 -33.75
C THR A 51 27.23 8.54 -34.17
N ASN A 52 27.23 9.48 -33.21
CA ASN A 52 27.57 10.87 -33.46
C ASN A 52 29.05 11.03 -33.87
N SER A 53 29.96 10.31 -33.21
CA SER A 53 31.38 10.26 -33.58
C SER A 53 31.58 9.75 -35.00
N SER A 54 30.93 8.63 -35.37
CA SER A 54 31.00 8.09 -36.74
C SER A 54 30.41 9.06 -37.77
N ALA A 55 29.32 9.77 -37.44
CA ALA A 55 28.76 10.78 -38.32
C ALA A 55 29.75 11.95 -38.56
N LEU A 56 30.47 12.39 -37.52
CA LEU A 56 31.52 13.41 -37.66
C LEU A 56 32.68 12.94 -38.55
N GLU A 57 33.11 11.67 -38.43
CA GLU A 57 34.13 11.09 -39.30
C GLU A 57 33.67 11.04 -40.77
N ILE A 58 32.41 10.65 -41.02
CA ILE A 58 31.82 10.66 -42.37
C ILE A 58 31.80 12.08 -42.92
N ARG A 59 31.47 13.08 -42.11
CA ARG A 59 31.50 14.50 -42.54
C ARG A 59 32.89 14.88 -43.04
N THR A 60 33.94 14.61 -42.26
CA THR A 60 35.33 14.90 -42.62
C THR A 60 35.74 14.18 -43.91
N ALA A 61 35.37 12.91 -44.07
CA ALA A 61 35.65 12.16 -45.30
C ALA A 61 34.91 12.76 -46.51
N THR A 62 33.68 13.23 -46.30
CA THR A 62 32.86 13.86 -47.35
C THR A 62 33.41 15.22 -47.77
N GLU A 63 33.91 16.02 -46.82
CA GLU A 63 34.63 17.27 -47.08
C GLU A 63 35.88 17.01 -47.94
N LEU A 64 36.67 15.98 -47.61
CA LEU A 64 37.84 15.59 -48.42
C LEU A 64 37.44 15.17 -49.85
N ILE A 65 36.34 14.43 -50.03
CA ILE A 65 35.84 14.05 -51.36
C ILE A 65 35.43 15.29 -52.16
N ALA A 66 34.77 16.26 -51.51
CA ALA A 66 34.40 17.52 -52.15
C ALA A 66 35.64 18.31 -52.60
N ASP A 67 36.69 18.38 -51.77
CA ASP A 67 37.95 19.02 -52.10
C ASP A 67 38.67 18.34 -53.29
N ILE A 68 38.69 17.00 -53.31
CA ILE A 68 39.26 16.21 -54.43
C ILE A 68 38.46 16.45 -55.71
N ALA A 69 37.12 16.50 -55.62
CA ALA A 69 36.26 16.79 -56.76
C ALA A 69 36.54 18.19 -57.31
N ASP A 70 36.68 19.21 -56.47
CA ASP A 70 37.03 20.57 -56.87
C ASP A 70 38.40 20.64 -57.57
N GLN A 71 39.42 19.98 -57.01
CA GLN A 71 40.74 19.91 -57.63
C GLN A 71 40.69 19.19 -58.99
N THR A 72 39.95 18.09 -59.07
CA THR A 72 39.77 17.32 -60.32
C THR A 72 39.04 18.16 -61.37
N ASN A 73 38.04 18.94 -60.96
CA ASN A 73 37.31 19.87 -61.81
C ASN A 73 38.28 20.92 -62.41
N LEU A 74 39.09 21.57 -61.57
CA LEU A 74 40.12 22.52 -62.00
C LEU A 74 41.17 21.90 -62.93
N LEU A 75 41.64 20.69 -62.63
CA LEU A 75 42.58 19.94 -63.49
C LEU A 75 41.96 19.63 -64.86
N SER A 76 40.70 19.18 -64.89
CA SER A 76 39.98 18.87 -66.12
C SER A 76 39.70 20.12 -66.98
N LEU A 77 39.45 21.26 -66.34
CA LEU A 77 39.29 22.54 -67.02
C LEU A 77 40.60 22.97 -67.68
N ASN A 78 41.72 22.89 -66.96
CA ASN A 78 43.04 23.18 -67.52
C ASN A 78 43.39 22.25 -68.69
N ALA A 79 43.07 20.95 -68.57
CA ALA A 79 43.26 19.98 -69.65
C ALA A 79 42.38 20.28 -70.87
N SER A 80 41.13 20.72 -70.67
CA SER A 80 40.22 21.13 -71.74
C SER A 80 40.74 22.36 -72.49
N ILE A 81 41.30 23.34 -71.76
CA ILE A 81 41.92 24.54 -72.33
C ILE A 81 43.15 24.17 -73.18
N GLU A 82 44.03 23.31 -72.68
CA GLU A 82 45.24 22.90 -73.41
C GLU A 82 44.90 22.02 -74.62
N ALA A 83 43.88 21.16 -74.52
CA ALA A 83 43.35 20.39 -75.64
C ALA A 83 42.78 21.29 -76.75
N ALA A 84 42.06 22.36 -76.40
CA ALA A 84 41.60 23.36 -77.36
C ALA A 84 42.77 24.09 -78.04
N ARG A 85 43.84 24.36 -77.29
CA ARG A 85 45.07 25.01 -77.79
C ARG A 85 45.84 24.16 -78.80
N ALA A 86 45.79 22.84 -78.66
CA ALA A 86 46.41 21.88 -79.59
C ALA A 86 45.61 21.69 -80.91
N GLY A 87 44.43 22.31 -81.06
CA GLY A 87 43.64 22.27 -82.29
C GLY A 87 43.13 20.87 -82.66
N GLU A 88 43.24 20.48 -83.92
CA GLU A 88 42.78 19.17 -84.42
C GLU A 88 43.42 17.98 -83.69
N ALA A 89 44.70 18.10 -83.26
CA ALA A 89 45.40 17.05 -82.55
C ALA A 89 44.90 16.83 -81.10
N GLY A 90 44.21 17.82 -80.53
CA GLY A 90 43.70 17.79 -79.15
C GLY A 90 42.24 17.36 -79.01
N LYS A 91 41.48 17.15 -80.10
CA LYS A 91 40.04 16.83 -80.05
C LYS A 91 39.70 15.63 -79.17
N GLY A 92 40.49 14.56 -79.24
CA GLY A 92 40.28 13.37 -78.41
C GLY A 92 40.50 13.64 -76.91
N PHE A 93 41.51 14.44 -76.57
CA PHE A 93 41.80 14.86 -75.20
C PHE A 93 40.72 15.81 -74.65
N ALA A 94 40.16 16.68 -75.49
CA ALA A 94 39.08 17.60 -75.09
C ALA A 94 37.82 16.84 -74.66
N VAL A 95 37.46 15.75 -75.34
CA VAL A 95 36.30 14.91 -74.97
C VAL A 95 36.54 14.22 -73.63
N VAL A 96 37.74 13.70 -73.40
CA VAL A 96 38.08 13.05 -72.12
C VAL A 96 38.08 14.07 -70.98
N ALA A 97 38.65 15.26 -71.19
CA ALA A 97 38.68 16.30 -70.18
C ALA A 97 37.27 16.78 -69.79
N GLU A 98 36.36 16.91 -70.75
CA GLU A 98 34.96 17.26 -70.48
C GLU A 98 34.21 16.16 -69.69
N GLU A 99 34.46 14.88 -69.96
CA GLU A 99 33.86 13.81 -69.15
C GLU A 99 34.43 13.72 -67.73
N ILE A 100 35.74 13.98 -67.56
CA ILE A 100 36.33 14.10 -66.21
C ILE A 100 35.68 15.28 -65.46
N ARG A 101 35.44 16.41 -66.13
CA ARG A 101 34.77 17.57 -65.56
C ARG A 101 33.38 17.23 -65.03
N LYS A 102 32.57 16.56 -65.86
CA LYS A 102 31.22 16.11 -65.45
C LYS A 102 31.26 15.13 -64.27
N LEU A 103 32.21 14.20 -64.25
CA LEU A 103 32.38 13.26 -63.13
C LEU A 103 32.79 13.99 -61.84
N ALA A 104 33.61 15.03 -61.94
CA ALA A 104 33.99 15.87 -60.81
C ALA A 104 32.77 16.64 -60.26
N ASP A 105 31.99 17.29 -61.13
CA ASP A 105 30.76 18.00 -60.74
C ASP A 105 29.72 17.04 -60.10
N GLN A 106 29.58 15.82 -60.64
CA GLN A 106 28.72 14.78 -60.05
C GLN A 106 29.22 14.32 -58.67
N SER A 107 30.54 14.17 -58.50
CA SER A 107 31.15 13.79 -57.23
C SER A 107 30.93 14.86 -56.16
N GLN A 108 31.08 16.14 -56.54
CA GLN A 108 30.85 17.25 -55.61
C GLN A 108 29.39 17.37 -55.19
N ASN A 109 28.45 17.21 -56.14
CA ASN A 109 27.03 17.17 -55.82
C ASN A 109 26.68 16.01 -54.88
N SER A 110 27.27 14.84 -55.11
CA SER A 110 27.08 13.67 -54.24
C SER A 110 27.63 13.91 -52.83
N ALA A 111 28.82 14.51 -52.73
CA ALA A 111 29.41 14.89 -51.44
C ALA A 111 28.51 15.86 -50.68
N LYS A 112 27.94 16.87 -51.35
CA LYS A 112 26.99 17.80 -50.73
C LYS A 112 25.74 17.10 -50.17
N VAL A 113 25.15 16.18 -50.94
CA VAL A 113 23.98 15.40 -50.48
C VAL A 113 24.33 14.55 -49.26
N ILE A 114 25.51 13.93 -49.23
CA ILE A 114 25.98 13.15 -48.07
C ILE A 114 26.15 14.07 -46.85
N ALA A 115 26.74 15.26 -47.02
CA ALA A 115 26.92 16.23 -45.94
C ALA A 115 25.58 16.64 -45.30
N ASP A 116 24.57 16.94 -46.11
CA ASP A 116 23.22 17.28 -45.64
C ASP A 116 22.58 16.13 -44.84
N ILE A 117 22.77 14.88 -45.29
CA ILE A 117 22.27 13.68 -44.58
C ILE A 117 22.98 13.53 -43.24
N VAL A 118 24.30 13.71 -43.20
CA VAL A 118 25.11 13.60 -41.98
C VAL A 118 24.74 14.68 -40.97
N GLU A 119 24.52 15.91 -41.40
CA GLU A 119 24.06 17.00 -40.53
C GLU A 119 22.71 16.67 -39.87
N LYS A 120 21.76 16.16 -40.67
CA LYS A 120 20.48 15.69 -40.16
C LYS A 120 20.64 14.54 -39.15
N LEU A 121 21.58 13.63 -39.40
CA LEU A 121 21.90 12.50 -38.52
C LEU A 121 22.41 12.99 -37.16
N ILE A 122 23.37 13.93 -37.17
CA ILE A 122 23.93 14.56 -35.96
C ILE A 122 22.83 15.28 -35.17
N LYS A 123 21.98 16.06 -35.85
CA LYS A 123 20.87 16.77 -35.19
C LYS A 123 19.90 15.82 -34.51
N ASN A 124 19.52 14.74 -35.19
CA ASN A 124 18.64 13.71 -34.62
C ASN A 124 19.31 12.99 -33.44
N SER A 125 20.60 12.67 -33.57
CA SER A 125 21.40 12.06 -32.50
C SER A 125 21.43 12.93 -31.24
N ASN A 126 21.70 14.22 -31.37
CA ASN A 126 21.68 15.17 -30.25
C ASN A 126 20.30 15.27 -29.59
N THR A 127 19.23 15.20 -30.39
CA THR A 127 17.85 15.19 -29.86
C THR A 127 17.59 13.92 -29.03
N SER A 128 18.07 12.77 -29.50
CA SER A 128 18.00 11.51 -28.75
C SER A 128 18.77 11.60 -27.44
N VAL A 129 19.98 12.15 -27.42
CA VAL A 129 20.76 12.36 -26.19
C VAL A 129 20.02 13.25 -25.19
N SER A 130 19.45 14.37 -25.66
CA SER A 130 18.65 15.24 -24.80
C SER A 130 17.47 14.50 -24.18
N THR A 131 16.73 13.74 -24.99
CA THR A 131 15.59 12.94 -24.54
C THR A 131 16.03 11.91 -23.49
N MET A 132 17.17 11.25 -23.69
CA MET A 132 17.70 10.28 -22.72
C MET A 132 18.07 10.92 -21.37
N ASN A 133 18.58 12.16 -21.37
CA ASN A 133 18.84 12.90 -20.12
C ASN A 133 17.54 13.25 -19.38
N ASP A 134 16.48 13.60 -20.11
CA ASP A 134 15.17 13.86 -19.53
C ASP A 134 14.60 12.57 -18.91
N VAL A 135 14.69 11.44 -19.62
CA VAL A 135 14.28 10.13 -19.09
C VAL A 135 15.07 9.77 -17.83
N GLU A 136 16.38 10.02 -17.79
CA GLU A 136 17.19 9.78 -16.59
C GLU A 136 16.70 10.60 -15.39
N THR A 137 16.30 11.86 -15.62
CA THR A 137 15.73 12.73 -14.58
C THR A 137 14.40 12.16 -14.06
N ILE A 138 13.50 11.76 -14.97
CA ILE A 138 12.21 11.15 -14.64
C ILE A 138 12.41 9.86 -13.81
N ILE A 139 13.37 9.00 -14.19
CA ILE A 139 13.67 7.77 -13.45
C ILE A 139 14.16 8.08 -12.02
N ASN A 140 15.00 9.10 -11.85
CA ASN A 140 15.47 9.50 -10.52
C ASN A 140 14.30 10.02 -9.65
N GLU A 141 13.39 10.82 -10.22
CA GLU A 141 12.17 11.25 -9.52
C GLU A 141 11.26 10.07 -9.16
N GLN A 142 11.05 9.13 -10.09
CA GLN A 142 10.29 7.92 -9.86
C GLN A 142 10.87 7.10 -8.71
N ASN A 143 12.19 6.94 -8.63
CA ASN A 143 12.85 6.23 -7.54
C ASN A 143 12.60 6.91 -6.18
N ASN A 144 12.67 8.24 -6.11
CA ASN A 144 12.35 8.98 -4.88
C ASN A 144 10.90 8.76 -4.43
N LYS A 145 9.96 8.68 -5.39
CA LYS A 145 8.55 8.37 -5.10
C LYS A 145 8.37 6.92 -4.65
N LEU A 146 9.04 5.96 -5.28
CA LEU A 146 9.03 4.56 -4.86
C LEU A 146 9.54 4.40 -3.41
N ASP A 147 10.64 5.05 -3.06
CA ASP A 147 11.18 5.01 -1.69
C ASP A 147 10.23 5.62 -0.66
N SER A 148 9.57 6.73 -1.03
CA SER A 148 8.54 7.35 -0.18
C SER A 148 7.36 6.40 0.03
N THR A 149 6.91 5.73 -1.04
CA THR A 149 5.82 4.74 -0.98
C THR A 149 6.20 3.52 -0.14
N LYS A 150 7.43 3.01 -0.26
CA LYS A 150 7.95 1.93 0.60
C LYS A 150 7.89 2.30 2.09
N LYS A 151 8.24 3.54 2.44
CA LYS A 151 8.12 4.03 3.83
C LYS A 151 6.67 4.04 4.30
N ILE A 152 5.73 4.48 3.46
CA ILE A 152 4.30 4.48 3.79
C ILE A 152 3.81 3.06 4.08
N PHE A 153 4.11 2.09 3.23
CA PHE A 153 3.69 0.70 3.46
C PHE A 153 4.35 0.06 4.68
N LYS A 154 5.55 0.50 5.06
CA LYS A 154 6.14 0.14 6.36
C LYS A 154 5.29 0.66 7.52
N PHE A 155 4.87 1.92 7.50
CA PHE A 155 3.98 2.46 8.54
C PHE A 155 2.63 1.75 8.57
N VAL A 156 2.05 1.45 7.40
CA VAL A 156 0.81 0.66 7.30
C VAL A 156 0.98 -0.72 7.93
N ASN A 157 2.13 -1.37 7.74
CA ASN A 157 2.42 -2.65 8.41
C ASN A 157 2.36 -2.53 9.93
N ASP A 158 3.02 -1.50 10.47
CA ASP A 158 3.13 -1.26 11.91
C ASP A 158 1.74 -0.98 12.51
N GLU A 159 0.90 -0.20 11.82
CA GLU A 159 -0.49 0.05 12.20
C GLU A 159 -1.35 -1.23 12.16
N ILE A 160 -1.19 -2.09 11.15
CA ILE A 160 -1.90 -3.39 11.07
C ILE A 160 -1.53 -4.28 12.27
N ILE A 161 -0.25 -4.30 12.66
CA ILE A 161 0.22 -5.02 13.85
C ILE A 161 -0.42 -4.41 15.11
N GLY A 162 -0.47 -3.08 15.20
CA GLY A 162 -1.13 -2.35 16.28
C GLY A 162 -2.60 -2.74 16.44
N VAL A 163 -3.37 -2.69 15.35
CA VAL A 163 -4.80 -3.09 15.32
C VAL A 163 -4.96 -4.54 15.78
N ARG A 164 -4.11 -5.46 15.31
CA ARG A 164 -4.17 -6.87 15.72
C ARG A 164 -3.96 -7.03 17.23
N ASN A 165 -2.99 -6.32 17.81
CA ASN A 165 -2.72 -6.37 19.25
C ASN A 165 -3.92 -5.87 20.07
N VAL A 166 -4.58 -4.80 19.61
CA VAL A 166 -5.80 -4.28 20.25
C VAL A 166 -6.94 -5.30 20.13
N THR A 167 -7.12 -5.93 18.96
CA THR A 167 -8.12 -6.98 18.75
C THR A 167 -7.94 -8.15 19.71
N VAL A 168 -6.69 -8.58 19.96
CA VAL A 168 -6.39 -9.64 20.94
C VAL A 168 -6.82 -9.22 22.35
N LYS A 169 -6.45 -8.01 22.79
CA LYS A 169 -6.87 -7.49 24.11
C LYS A 169 -8.39 -7.42 24.25
N ILE A 170 -9.10 -6.97 23.22
CA ILE A 170 -10.57 -6.95 23.22
C ILE A 170 -11.13 -8.37 23.39
N SER A 171 -10.53 -9.36 22.73
CA SER A 171 -10.93 -10.77 22.89
C SER A 171 -10.78 -11.26 24.32
N GLU A 172 -9.69 -10.90 24.99
CA GLU A 172 -9.42 -11.25 26.40
C GLU A 172 -10.45 -10.59 27.33
N GLU A 173 -10.73 -9.29 27.13
CA GLU A 173 -11.74 -8.57 27.92
C GLU A 173 -13.15 -9.14 27.74
N ILE A 174 -13.52 -9.56 26.52
CA ILE A 174 -14.80 -10.24 26.28
C ILE A 174 -14.86 -11.58 27.01
N ALA A 175 -13.76 -12.33 27.09
CA ALA A 175 -13.71 -13.58 27.85
C ALA A 175 -13.92 -13.32 29.36
N ASN A 176 -13.26 -12.29 29.90
CA ASN A 176 -13.44 -11.87 31.29
C ASN A 176 -14.89 -11.44 31.59
N LEU A 177 -15.50 -10.65 30.71
CA LEU A 177 -16.90 -10.24 30.84
C LEU A 177 -17.87 -11.43 30.83
N ASN A 178 -17.61 -12.46 30.01
CA ASN A 178 -18.42 -13.67 30.02
C ASN A 178 -18.29 -14.44 31.34
N ASN A 179 -17.09 -14.50 31.92
CA ASN A 179 -16.89 -15.12 33.24
C ASN A 179 -17.64 -14.34 34.33
N LEU A 180 -17.52 -13.02 34.36
CA LEU A 180 -18.24 -12.16 35.30
C LEU A 180 -19.76 -12.30 35.16
N LYS A 181 -20.27 -12.35 33.92
CA LYS A 181 -21.69 -12.61 33.64
C LYS A 181 -22.14 -13.94 34.26
N ASN A 182 -21.37 -15.01 34.08
CA ASN A 182 -21.74 -16.32 34.63
C ASN A 182 -21.72 -16.33 36.16
N SER A 183 -20.72 -15.70 36.79
CA SER A 183 -20.71 -15.53 38.24
C SER A 183 -21.92 -14.74 38.75
N LEU A 184 -22.29 -13.67 38.06
CA LEU A 184 -23.48 -12.87 38.40
C LEU A 184 -24.77 -13.70 38.30
N LEU A 185 -24.92 -14.52 37.25
CA LEU A 185 -26.07 -15.41 37.11
C LEU A 185 -26.18 -16.39 38.28
N ASN A 186 -25.07 -17.01 38.70
CA ASN A 186 -25.05 -17.90 39.86
C ASN A 186 -25.43 -17.16 41.16
N SER A 187 -24.97 -15.92 41.34
CA SER A 187 -25.35 -15.11 42.50
C SER A 187 -26.84 -14.75 42.50
N ILE A 188 -27.42 -14.47 41.32
CA ILE A 188 -28.85 -14.21 41.16
C ILE A 188 -29.67 -15.47 41.50
N GLU A 189 -29.25 -16.64 41.03
CA GLU A 189 -29.90 -17.91 41.36
C GLU A 189 -29.86 -18.19 42.87
N SER A 190 -28.70 -17.98 43.52
CA SER A 190 -28.58 -18.13 44.97
C SER A 190 -29.45 -17.13 45.74
N LEU A 191 -29.55 -15.88 45.27
CA LEU A 191 -30.42 -14.88 45.87
C LEU A 191 -31.90 -15.24 45.73
N ALA A 192 -32.30 -15.81 44.59
CA ALA A 192 -33.67 -16.28 44.38
C ALA A 192 -34.01 -17.42 45.36
N ALA A 193 -33.09 -18.38 45.55
CA ALA A 193 -33.28 -19.47 46.50
C ALA A 193 -33.40 -18.97 47.96
N ILE A 194 -32.54 -18.03 48.38
CA ILE A 194 -32.62 -17.40 49.71
C ILE A 194 -33.93 -16.63 49.87
N ALA A 195 -34.40 -15.93 48.85
CA ALA A 195 -35.68 -15.21 48.89
C ALA A 195 -36.87 -16.17 49.07
N GLU A 196 -36.84 -17.33 48.41
CA GLU A 196 -37.86 -18.37 48.53
C GLU A 196 -37.84 -19.02 49.93
N GLU A 197 -36.66 -19.31 50.48
CA GLU A 197 -36.51 -19.80 51.86
C GLU A 197 -37.03 -18.78 52.89
N ASN A 198 -36.67 -17.50 52.73
CA ASN A 198 -37.14 -16.43 53.60
C ASN A 198 -38.68 -16.27 53.55
N ALA A 199 -39.29 -16.43 52.38
CA ALA A 199 -40.74 -16.42 52.24
C ALA A 199 -41.38 -17.57 53.03
N ALA A 200 -40.86 -18.80 52.87
CA ALA A 200 -41.33 -19.97 53.61
C ALA A 200 -41.16 -19.81 55.15
N SER A 201 -40.00 -19.34 55.61
CA SER A 201 -39.77 -19.07 57.04
C SER A 201 -40.70 -17.98 57.60
N THR A 202 -41.04 -16.99 56.78
CA THR A 202 -42.01 -15.94 57.15
C THR A 202 -43.42 -16.51 57.30
N GLU A 203 -43.83 -17.41 56.41
CA GLU A 203 -45.12 -18.12 56.50
C GLU A 203 -45.20 -19.00 57.75
N GLU A 204 -44.15 -19.77 58.04
CA GLU A 204 -44.07 -20.61 59.25
C GLU A 204 -44.11 -19.78 60.53
N THR A 205 -43.39 -18.66 60.56
CA THR A 205 -43.42 -17.72 61.68
C THR A 205 -44.82 -17.13 61.87
N SER A 206 -45.50 -16.76 60.78
CA SER A 206 -46.87 -16.24 60.83
C SER A 206 -47.86 -17.28 61.35
N ALA A 207 -47.71 -18.55 60.95
CA ALA A 207 -48.52 -19.65 61.47
C ALA A 207 -48.28 -19.85 62.99
N SER A 208 -47.02 -19.87 63.41
CA SER A 208 -46.63 -20.01 64.82
C SER A 208 -47.16 -18.86 65.69
N MET A 209 -47.14 -17.62 65.18
CA MET A 209 -47.73 -16.47 65.86
C MET A 209 -49.26 -16.59 66.00
N THR A 210 -49.92 -17.22 65.03
CA THR A 210 -51.37 -17.50 65.10
C THR A 210 -51.68 -18.53 66.19
N GLU A 211 -50.91 -19.62 66.26
CA GLU A 211 -51.04 -20.64 67.31
C GLU A 211 -50.75 -20.06 68.70
N LEU A 212 -49.70 -19.24 68.82
CA LEU A 212 -49.37 -18.54 70.06
C LEU A 212 -50.50 -17.63 70.52
N SER A 213 -51.12 -16.88 69.59
CA SER A 213 -52.29 -16.05 69.90
C SER A 213 -53.44 -16.89 70.47
N GLN A 214 -53.76 -18.04 69.85
CA GLN A 214 -54.81 -18.94 70.33
C GLN A 214 -54.50 -19.54 71.70
N ALA A 215 -53.23 -19.89 71.97
CA ALA A 215 -52.80 -20.39 73.26
C ALA A 215 -52.91 -19.32 74.36
N ILE A 216 -52.56 -18.06 74.03
CA ILE A 216 -52.74 -16.91 74.93
C ILE A 216 -54.22 -16.71 75.25
N ASP A 217 -55.09 -16.71 74.24
CA ASP A 217 -56.55 -16.56 74.44
C ASP A 217 -57.11 -17.66 75.34
N LYS A 218 -56.69 -18.91 75.10
CA LYS A 218 -57.09 -20.06 75.94
C LYS A 218 -56.60 -19.90 77.37
N THR A 219 -55.33 -19.53 77.57
CA THR A 219 -54.75 -19.34 78.91
C THR A 219 -55.44 -18.20 79.65
N SER A 220 -55.80 -17.11 78.95
CA SER A 220 -56.59 -16.02 79.51
C SER A 220 -57.97 -16.50 79.98
N GLY A 221 -58.67 -17.29 79.16
CA GLY A 221 -59.95 -17.88 79.53
C GLY A 221 -59.87 -18.86 80.71
N GLU A 222 -58.83 -19.69 80.77
CA GLU A 222 -58.57 -20.57 81.92
C GLU A 222 -58.26 -19.78 83.20
N ALA A 223 -57.50 -18.68 83.09
CA ALA A 223 -57.23 -17.79 84.21
C ALA A 223 -58.51 -17.12 84.73
N GLU A 224 -59.41 -16.67 83.86
CA GLU A 224 -60.74 -16.15 84.24
C GLU A 224 -61.58 -17.21 84.96
N GLN A 225 -61.62 -18.45 84.45
CA GLN A 225 -62.30 -19.55 85.13
C GLN A 225 -61.69 -19.85 86.50
N PHE A 226 -60.37 -19.81 86.62
CA PHE A 226 -59.68 -20.03 87.89
C PHE A 226 -60.02 -18.94 88.92
N VAL A 227 -60.12 -17.69 88.50
CA VAL A 227 -60.59 -16.57 89.34
C VAL A 227 -62.02 -16.84 89.82
N LEU A 228 -62.94 -17.21 88.91
CA LEU A 228 -64.33 -17.52 89.27
C LEU A 228 -64.43 -18.68 90.27
N LEU A 229 -63.65 -19.75 90.06
CA LEU A 229 -63.61 -20.90 90.97
C LEU A 229 -63.04 -20.51 92.33
N SER A 230 -62.01 -19.66 92.35
CA SER A 230 -61.45 -19.11 93.60
C SER A 230 -62.48 -18.28 94.37
N GLU A 231 -63.24 -17.42 93.68
CA GLU A 231 -64.34 -16.65 94.26
C GLU A 231 -65.46 -17.57 94.81
N GLU A 232 -65.82 -18.62 94.08
CA GLU A 232 -66.83 -19.59 94.52
C GLU A 232 -66.35 -20.40 95.72
N LEU A 233 -65.07 -20.78 95.76
CA LEU A 233 -64.45 -21.45 96.90
C LEU A 233 -64.43 -20.54 98.12
N VAL A 234 -64.04 -19.27 97.97
CA VAL A 234 -64.09 -18.25 99.04
C VAL A 234 -65.52 -18.09 99.55
N LYS A 235 -66.51 -18.03 98.65
CA LYS A 235 -67.94 -17.97 99.00
C LYS A 235 -68.40 -19.22 99.75
N SER A 236 -67.96 -20.40 99.32
CA SER A 236 -68.29 -21.67 99.99
C SER A 236 -67.67 -21.78 101.38
N ILE A 237 -66.39 -21.39 101.54
CA ILE A 237 -65.72 -21.31 102.84
C ILE A 237 -66.42 -20.28 103.75
N SER A 238 -66.89 -19.16 103.21
CA SER A 238 -67.62 -18.16 104.00
C SER A 238 -68.94 -18.69 104.60
N LYS A 239 -69.58 -19.69 103.97
CA LYS A 239 -70.76 -20.37 104.53
C LYS A 239 -70.46 -21.27 105.73
N PHE A 240 -69.23 -21.75 105.86
CA PHE A 240 -68.76 -22.51 107.03
C PHE A 240 -68.18 -21.58 108.12
N LYS A 241 -68.17 -20.27 107.86
CA LYS A 241 -67.67 -19.23 108.76
C LYS A 241 -68.84 -18.54 109.48
N LEU A 242 -69.74 -19.33 110.08
CA LEU A 242 -70.63 -19.03 111.21
C LEU A 242 -71.54 -20.25 111.49
#